data_AF-A0A7Y6ACI9-F1
#
_entry.id   AF-A0A7Y6ACI9-F1
#
_cell.length_a   1.000
_cell.length_b   1.000
_cell.length_c   1.000
_cell.angle_alpha   90.00
_cell.angle_beta   90.00
_cell.angle_gamma   90.00
#
_symmetry.space_group_name_H-M   'P 1'
#
loop_
_entity.id
_entity.type
_entity.pdbx_description
1 polymer ?
#
loop_
_entity_poly.entity_id
_entity_poly.type
_entity_poly.pdbx_seq_one_letter_code
_entity_poly.pdbx_strand_id
1 'polypeptide(L)'
;MTTPPAAAPQDGAQPPAAYRAVALQIATHAVNALGVPEAREAIRAAIDRITAQIAAAVAWHGPDTRLVVLPEYALTGFPMGDPIEAWAEKAALDPD
;
A
#
# COMPACT_ATOMS: atom_id res chain seq x y z
N MET A 1 25.47 -46.75 -18.03
CA MET A 1 25.55 -45.78 -16.91
C MET A 1 24.52 -44.72 -17.22
N THR A 2 23.29 -44.89 -16.73
CA THR A 2 22.14 -44.09 -17.12
C THR A 2 22.07 -42.87 -16.20
N THR A 3 22.17 -41.67 -16.77
CA THR A 3 22.03 -40.41 -16.04
C THR A 3 20.64 -40.34 -15.40
N PRO A 4 20.51 -40.05 -14.09
CA PRO A 4 19.20 -39.84 -13.49
C PRO A 4 18.53 -38.58 -14.06
N PRO A 5 17.19 -38.56 -14.16
CA PRO A 5 16.47 -37.40 -14.67
C PRO A 5 16.65 -36.20 -13.74
N ALA A 6 16.71 -34.99 -14.33
CA ALA A 6 16.75 -33.74 -13.59
C ALA A 6 15.53 -33.61 -12.68
N ALA A 7 15.75 -33.20 -11.43
CA ALA A 7 14.68 -32.99 -10.46
C ALA A 7 13.71 -31.92 -10.99
N ALA A 8 12.40 -32.23 -10.90
CA ALA A 8 11.34 -31.30 -11.25
C ALA A 8 11.44 -30.03 -10.37
N PRO A 9 11.13 -28.84 -10.91
CA PRO A 9 11.13 -27.60 -10.16
C PRO A 9 10.17 -27.74 -8.97
N GLN A 10 10.70 -27.49 -7.77
CA GLN A 10 9.96 -27.60 -6.53
C GLN A 10 9.13 -26.31 -6.35
N ASP A 11 7.96 -26.25 -6.97
CA ASP A 11 6.95 -25.24 -6.64
C ASP A 11 6.34 -25.60 -5.27
N GLY A 12 6.93 -25.08 -4.20
CA GLY A 12 6.48 -25.42 -2.84
C GLY A 12 7.34 -24.90 -1.70
N ALA A 13 8.02 -23.75 -1.86
CA ALA A 13 8.75 -23.16 -0.75
C ALA A 13 7.77 -22.76 0.37
N GLN A 14 7.78 -23.52 1.48
CA GLN A 14 7.09 -23.16 2.72
C GLN A 14 7.43 -21.71 3.06
N PRO A 15 6.44 -20.84 3.32
CA PRO A 15 6.73 -19.47 3.71
C PRO A 15 7.63 -19.47 4.96
N PRO A 16 8.60 -18.54 5.04
CA PRO A 16 9.53 -18.51 6.16
C PRO A 16 8.76 -18.41 7.48
N ALA A 17 9.25 -19.09 8.51
CA ALA A 17 8.60 -19.14 9.81
C ALA A 17 8.46 -17.76 10.49
N ALA A 18 9.20 -16.75 10.02
CA ALA A 18 9.12 -15.36 10.46
C ALA A 18 9.40 -14.40 9.29
N TYR A 19 8.88 -13.17 9.42
CA TYR A 19 9.13 -12.06 8.50
C TYR A 19 9.24 -10.75 9.27
N ARG A 20 9.82 -9.71 8.64
CA ARG A 20 9.84 -8.36 9.19
C ARG A 20 8.57 -7.60 8.79
N ALA A 21 7.94 -6.97 9.77
CA ALA A 21 6.83 -6.06 9.56
C ALA A 21 7.28 -4.62 9.85
N VAL A 22 6.78 -3.66 9.08
CA VAL A 22 7.04 -2.23 9.27
C VAL A 22 5.72 -1.50 9.49
N ALA A 23 5.60 -0.80 10.61
CA ALA A 23 4.57 0.21 10.80
C ALA A 23 5.13 1.56 10.36
N LEU A 24 4.70 2.04 9.19
CA LEU A 24 5.29 3.21 8.57
C LEU A 24 4.53 4.47 8.98
N GLN A 25 5.16 5.32 9.81
CA GLN A 25 4.59 6.62 10.16
C GLN A 25 4.86 7.63 9.04
N ILE A 26 3.80 8.21 8.49
CA ILE A 26 3.85 9.17 7.38
C ILE A 26 2.98 10.38 7.68
N ALA A 27 3.24 11.49 6.98
CA ALA A 27 2.31 12.62 6.97
C ALA A 27 1.06 12.27 6.15
N THR A 28 -0.12 12.37 6.77
CA THR A 28 -1.41 12.20 6.10
C THR A 28 -1.97 13.56 5.69
N HIS A 29 -2.51 13.65 4.49
CA HIS A 29 -3.08 14.90 3.95
C HIS A 29 -4.58 14.69 3.72
N ALA A 30 -5.41 15.51 4.36
CA ALA A 30 -6.86 15.41 4.23
C ALA A 30 -7.35 16.08 2.94
N VAL A 31 -8.39 15.49 2.33
CA VAL A 31 -9.03 16.01 1.11
C VAL A 31 -10.43 16.59 1.35
N ASN A 32 -10.89 16.61 2.61
CA ASN A 32 -12.23 17.02 2.97
C ASN A 32 -12.58 18.47 2.57
N ALA A 33 -11.60 19.38 2.60
CA ALA A 33 -11.77 20.77 2.19
C ALA A 33 -11.65 20.99 0.66
N LEU A 34 -11.36 19.95 -0.11
CA LEU A 34 -11.13 20.04 -1.56
C LEU A 34 -12.40 19.75 -2.36
N GLY A 35 -12.45 20.30 -3.58
CA GLY A 35 -13.37 19.87 -4.62
C GLY A 35 -13.03 18.46 -5.13
N VAL A 36 -13.95 17.84 -5.87
CA VAL A 36 -13.78 16.46 -6.38
C VAL A 36 -12.51 16.33 -7.24
N PRO A 37 -12.28 17.17 -8.27
CA PRO A 37 -11.08 17.04 -9.10
C PRO A 37 -9.77 17.17 -8.29
N GLU A 38 -9.69 18.17 -7.41
CA GLU A 38 -8.51 18.44 -6.60
C GLU A 38 -8.26 17.32 -5.57
N ALA A 39 -9.32 16.77 -4.98
CA ALA A 39 -9.23 15.63 -4.09
C ALA A 39 -8.67 14.39 -4.81
N ARG A 40 -9.11 14.12 -6.04
CA ARG A 40 -8.63 12.99 -6.84
C ARG A 40 -7.15 13.13 -7.19
N GLU A 41 -6.70 14.32 -7.55
CA GLU A 41 -5.27 14.60 -7.77
C GLU A 41 -4.47 14.45 -6.46
N ALA A 42 -4.98 14.96 -5.33
CA ALA A 42 -4.32 14.83 -4.04
C ALA A 42 -4.17 13.36 -3.59
N ILE A 43 -5.18 12.52 -3.84
CA ILE A 43 -5.13 11.07 -3.55
C ILE A 43 -4.07 10.38 -4.41
N ARG A 44 -3.99 10.69 -5.72
CA ARG A 44 -2.95 10.15 -6.61
C ARG A 44 -1.55 10.54 -6.12
N ALA A 45 -1.36 11.81 -5.78
CA ALA A 45 -0.10 12.29 -5.23
C ALA A 45 0.25 11.61 -3.89
N ALA A 46 -0.74 11.29 -3.06
CA ALA A 46 -0.53 10.53 -1.83
C ALA A 46 -0.05 9.10 -2.13
N ILE A 47 -0.65 8.41 -3.10
CA ILE A 47 -0.25 7.06 -3.53
C ILE A 47 1.20 7.06 -4.02
N ASP A 48 1.58 8.00 -4.89
CA ASP A 48 2.94 8.09 -5.42
C ASP A 48 3.98 8.31 -4.32
N ARG A 49 3.69 9.25 -3.42
CA ARG A 49 4.54 9.54 -2.27
C ARG A 49 4.68 8.33 -1.34
N ILE A 50 3.56 7.69 -0.99
CA ILE A 50 3.55 6.52 -0.10
C ILE A 50 4.31 5.37 -0.74
N THR A 51 4.15 5.15 -2.05
CA THR A 51 4.89 4.13 -2.80
C THR A 51 6.40 4.33 -2.66
N ALA A 52 6.89 5.57 -2.85
CA ALA A 52 8.31 5.88 -2.67
C ALA A 52 8.77 5.64 -1.22
N GLN A 53 7.96 6.00 -0.23
CA GLN A 53 8.27 5.81 1.19
C GLN A 53 8.30 4.33 1.58
N ILE A 54 7.36 3.51 1.07
CA ILE A 54 7.34 2.06 1.25
C ILE A 54 8.59 1.44 0.63
N ALA A 55 8.93 1.81 -0.61
CA ALA A 55 10.12 1.31 -1.29
C ALA A 55 11.40 1.61 -0.50
N ALA A 56 11.53 2.84 0.00
CA ALA A 56 12.66 3.24 0.85
C ALA A 56 12.70 2.45 2.17
N ALA A 57 11.56 2.26 2.84
CA ALA A 57 11.47 1.51 4.08
C ALA A 57 11.84 0.03 3.88
N VAL A 58 11.33 -0.61 2.83
CA VAL A 58 11.66 -2.00 2.48
C VAL A 58 13.14 -2.14 2.14
N ALA A 59 13.71 -1.22 1.35
CA ALA A 59 15.13 -1.22 1.00
C ALA A 59 16.03 -1.07 2.24
N TRP A 60 15.62 -0.23 3.20
CA TRP A 60 16.34 -0.04 4.46
C TRP A 60 16.29 -1.26 5.38
N HIS A 61 15.12 -1.88 5.50
CA HIS A 61 14.89 -2.99 6.43
C HIS A 61 15.27 -4.37 5.89
N GLY A 62 15.39 -4.50 4.57
CA GLY A 62 15.84 -5.71 3.90
C GLY A 62 14.72 -6.56 3.28
N PRO A 63 15.12 -7.56 2.46
CA PRO A 63 14.21 -8.34 1.60
C PRO A 63 13.28 -9.31 2.35
N ASP A 64 13.48 -9.49 3.66
CA ASP A 64 12.59 -10.25 4.55
C ASP A 64 11.41 -9.40 5.07
N THR A 65 11.30 -8.14 4.67
CA THR A 65 10.12 -7.30 4.92
C THR A 65 8.95 -7.76 4.07
N ARG A 66 7.92 -8.34 4.70
CA ARG A 66 6.74 -8.91 4.00
C ARG A 66 5.43 -8.19 4.28
N LEU A 67 5.41 -7.28 5.25
CA LEU A 67 4.23 -6.52 5.63
C LEU A 67 4.60 -5.07 5.93
N VAL A 68 3.89 -4.14 5.30
CA VAL A 68 3.91 -2.72 5.66
C VAL A 68 2.50 -2.31 6.03
N VAL A 69 2.36 -1.69 7.19
CA VAL A 69 1.09 -1.14 7.68
C VAL A 69 1.18 0.38 7.64
N LEU A 70 0.13 1.01 7.11
CA LEU A 70 -0.03 2.45 7.05
C LEU A 70 -1.02 2.92 8.13
N PRO A 71 -0.96 4.20 8.53
CA PRO A 71 -1.97 4.79 9.41
C PRO A 71 -3.36 4.76 8.75
N GLU A 72 -4.40 4.78 9.59
CA GLU A 72 -5.74 5.05 9.11
C GLU A 72 -5.79 6.40 8.38
N TYR A 73 -6.64 6.49 7.35
CA TYR A 73 -6.80 7.69 6.52
C TYR A 73 -5.55 8.15 5.76
N ALA A 74 -4.60 7.25 5.48
CA ALA A 74 -3.36 7.57 4.78
C ALA A 74 -3.54 8.33 3.44
N LEU A 75 -4.68 8.13 2.77
CA LEU A 75 -4.95 8.68 1.44
C LEU A 75 -5.88 9.90 1.42
N THR A 76 -6.80 10.00 2.39
CA THR A 76 -7.98 10.88 2.25
C THR A 76 -8.24 11.76 3.47
N GLY A 77 -7.72 11.42 4.65
CA GLY A 77 -8.19 12.02 5.91
C GLY A 77 -9.57 11.52 6.32
N PHE A 78 -10.01 11.97 7.50
CA PHE A 78 -11.32 11.62 8.05
C PHE A 78 -12.46 12.27 7.25
N PRO A 79 -13.54 11.54 6.89
CA PRO A 79 -14.70 12.08 6.19
C PRO A 79 -15.40 13.11 7.08
N MET A 80 -15.24 14.39 6.74
CA MET A 80 -15.81 15.49 7.52
C MET A 80 -16.52 16.48 6.60
N GLY A 81 -17.81 16.72 6.86
CA GLY A 81 -18.59 17.78 6.24
C GLY A 81 -19.41 17.36 5.01
N ASP A 82 -18.99 16.35 4.25
CA ASP A 82 -19.73 15.87 3.08
C ASP A 82 -20.82 14.85 3.45
N PRO A 83 -21.96 14.83 2.73
CA PRO A 83 -22.85 13.67 2.67
C PRO A 83 -22.12 12.42 2.16
N ILE A 84 -22.66 11.23 2.46
CA ILE A 84 -22.03 9.94 2.12
C ILE A 84 -21.81 9.81 0.61
N GLU A 85 -22.80 10.18 -0.20
CA GLU A 85 -22.76 10.07 -1.66
C GLU A 85 -21.69 10.99 -2.24
N ALA A 86 -21.61 12.23 -1.74
CA ALA A 86 -20.59 13.20 -2.15
C ALA A 86 -19.18 12.75 -1.74
N TRP A 87 -19.04 12.15 -0.55
CA TRP A 87 -17.76 11.58 -0.12
C TRP A 87 -17.34 10.39 -0.99
N ALA A 88 -18.28 9.53 -1.37
CA ALA A 88 -18.00 8.41 -2.26
C ALA A 88 -17.46 8.90 -3.61
N GLU A 89 -18.11 9.90 -4.22
CA GLU A 89 -17.64 10.53 -5.46
C GLU A 89 -16.27 11.20 -5.30
N LYS A 90 -15.98 11.79 -4.14
CA LYS A 90 -14.72 12.50 -3.85
C LYS A 90 -13.54 11.57 -3.57
N ALA A 91 -13.74 10.53 -2.77
CA ALA A 91 -12.65 9.84 -2.06
C ALA A 91 -12.66 8.31 -2.18
N ALA A 92 -13.75 7.67 -2.62
CA ALA A 92 -13.78 6.21 -2.74
C ALA A 92 -12.84 5.72 -3.86
N LEU A 93 -12.11 4.64 -3.62
CA LEU A 93 -11.29 3.96 -4.62
C LEU A 93 -12.12 2.87 -5.29
N ASP A 94 -11.97 2.76 -6.61
CA ASP A 94 -12.52 1.62 -7.36
C ASP A 94 -11.73 0.35 -6.99
N PRO A 95 -12.40 -0.80 -6.75
CA PRO A 95 -11.71 -2.07 -6.53
C PRO A 95 -10.97 -2.62 -7.77
N ASP A 96 -11.31 -2.16 -8.98
CA ASP A 96 -10.72 -2.62 -10.25
C ASP A 96 -9.50 -1.78 -10.71
#